data_AF-A0A835VAY4-F1
#
_entry.id   AF-A0A835VAY4-F1
#
_cell.length_a   1.000
_cell.length_b   1.000
_cell.length_c   1.000
_cell.angle_alpha   90.00
_cell.angle_beta   90.00
_cell.angle_gamma   90.00
#
_symmetry.space_group_name_H-M   'P 1'
#
loop_
_entity.id
_entity.type
_entity.pdbx_description
1 polymer ?
#
loop_
_entity_poly.entity_id
_entity_poly.type
_entity_poly.pdbx_seq_one_letter_code
_entity_poly.pdbx_strand_id
1 'polypeptide(L)'
;MQGLDWRPPVIPSGPVGSNPLLMLRGRAGRQGDPGSTRFMVSLQDEMFQKFNFNTEWAVKLISRITDNEDIPIEGHAVVKQLLDLQINVEKFFFGIRKSLVEFDEVLEVQRKHVYNLRQLMLTGEPGSCQEQIFQYMQAVVDEIVLGNSDPEKPPSYWKLGKILGEFIQIGQALHDSFKGFTKQDVLSSLEEVYGSKFITVDTFSLPNLPMHPNGFRGIRKKVSSLKRWHAICEDDTLKKGRYQVTSNLLRKYLGDFLICSYLELVHESGLEETYIQEVEREVLVKTLDSFWKDHLVNMNRLSSAVNVRSFGHRNPLEEYKIDGCRFFISMLSATRRVTVESLLHYWSSQVQSRELTTP
;
A
#
# COMPACT_ATOMS: atom_id res chain seq x y z
N MET A 1 -49.18 24.20 -16.85
CA MET A 1 -48.69 24.50 -15.48
C MET A 1 -48.39 23.19 -14.80
N GLN A 2 -47.12 22.85 -14.61
CA GLN A 2 -46.69 21.85 -13.64
C GLN A 2 -45.73 22.58 -12.71
N GLY A 3 -46.16 22.81 -11.47
CA GLY A 3 -45.29 23.28 -10.41
C GLY A 3 -44.30 22.16 -10.10
N LEU A 4 -43.05 22.35 -10.49
CA LEU A 4 -41.97 21.45 -10.11
C LEU A 4 -41.25 22.09 -8.94
N ASP A 5 -41.47 21.51 -7.75
CA ASP A 5 -40.61 21.70 -6.60
C ASP A 5 -39.16 21.48 -7.02
N TRP A 6 -38.32 22.48 -6.74
CA TRP A 6 -36.89 22.42 -6.94
C TRP A 6 -36.30 21.48 -5.88
N ARG A 7 -36.38 20.17 -6.10
CA ARG A 7 -35.63 19.24 -5.26
C ARG A 7 -34.15 19.48 -5.51
N PRO A 8 -33.32 19.63 -4.46
CA PRO A 8 -31.88 19.68 -4.65
C PRO A 8 -31.47 18.43 -5.43
N PRO A 9 -30.44 18.49 -6.29
CA PRO A 9 -29.93 17.29 -6.90
C PRO A 9 -29.53 16.37 -5.75
N VAL A 10 -30.27 15.27 -5.60
CA VAL A 10 -29.72 14.02 -5.08
C VAL A 10 -28.38 13.90 -5.78
N ILE A 11 -27.30 13.81 -4.97
CA ILE A 11 -25.90 13.60 -5.36
C ILE A 11 -25.86 13.22 -6.84
N PRO A 12 -25.46 14.12 -7.76
CA PRO A 12 -25.63 13.85 -9.18
C PRO A 12 -24.77 12.63 -9.52
N SER A 13 -25.41 11.47 -9.65
CA SER A 13 -24.84 10.22 -10.13
C SER A 13 -24.72 10.26 -11.66
N GLY A 14 -24.48 11.44 -12.22
CA GLY A 14 -24.40 11.72 -13.64
C GLY A 14 -23.07 12.41 -13.98
N PRO A 15 -22.62 12.32 -15.25
CA PRO A 15 -21.29 12.77 -15.63
C PRO A 15 -21.12 14.28 -15.42
N VAL A 16 -19.90 14.65 -15.04
CA VAL A 16 -19.43 16.04 -14.90
C VAL A 16 -19.75 16.78 -16.21
N GLY A 17 -20.68 17.75 -16.14
CA GLY A 17 -21.12 18.52 -17.31
C GLY A 17 -22.63 18.50 -17.57
N SER A 18 -23.39 17.66 -16.87
CA SER A 18 -24.86 17.60 -17.01
C SER A 18 -25.52 18.65 -16.14
N ASN A 19 -25.71 19.87 -16.65
CA ASN A 19 -26.48 20.87 -15.92
C ASN A 19 -27.98 20.49 -15.98
N PRO A 20 -28.62 20.04 -14.89
CA PRO A 20 -29.96 19.46 -14.94
C PRO A 20 -31.01 20.44 -15.48
N LEU A 21 -30.77 21.73 -15.28
CA LEU A 21 -31.59 22.82 -15.81
C LEU A 21 -31.53 22.91 -17.33
N LEU A 22 -30.34 22.72 -17.93
CA LEU A 22 -30.18 22.70 -19.38
C LEU A 22 -30.82 21.45 -20.00
N MET A 23 -30.80 20.32 -19.29
CA MET A 23 -31.54 19.13 -19.71
C MET A 23 -33.05 19.33 -19.66
N LEU A 24 -33.57 19.98 -18.62
CA LEU A 24 -34.99 20.34 -18.51
C LEU A 24 -35.40 21.34 -19.60
N ARG A 25 -34.56 22.33 -19.88
CA ARG A 25 -34.73 23.29 -20.99
C ARG A 25 -34.74 22.58 -22.34
N GLY A 26 -33.85 21.62 -22.56
CA GLY A 26 -33.73 20.84 -23.80
C GLY A 26 -34.90 19.89 -24.09
N ARG A 27 -35.89 19.78 -23.18
CA ARG A 27 -37.12 19.00 -23.41
C ARG A 27 -38.20 19.79 -24.16
N ALA A 28 -38.11 21.12 -24.22
CA ALA A 28 -39.01 21.97 -24.98
C ALA A 28 -38.42 22.33 -26.36
N GLY A 29 -39.27 22.50 -27.37
CA GLY A 29 -38.87 22.96 -28.71
C GLY A 29 -37.96 22.00 -29.49
N ARG A 30 -38.25 20.69 -29.41
CA ARG A 30 -37.52 19.68 -30.20
C ARG A 30 -37.88 19.84 -31.68
N GLN A 31 -36.94 19.54 -32.58
CA GLN A 31 -37.15 19.60 -34.05
C GLN A 31 -37.61 20.96 -34.60
N GLY A 32 -37.29 22.06 -33.92
CA GLY A 32 -37.67 23.41 -34.37
C GLY A 32 -39.10 23.81 -33.98
N ASP A 33 -39.80 22.97 -33.21
CA ASP A 33 -41.10 23.32 -32.66
C ASP A 33 -41.00 24.55 -31.75
N PRO A 34 -42.01 25.44 -31.75
CA PRO A 34 -42.06 26.54 -30.79
C PRO A 34 -42.18 25.98 -29.37
N GLY A 35 -41.27 26.38 -28.49
CA GLY A 35 -41.25 25.96 -27.10
C GLY A 35 -40.61 27.01 -26.20
N SER A 36 -41.15 27.15 -24.98
CA SER A 36 -40.55 28.00 -23.95
C SER A 36 -40.49 27.26 -22.63
N THR A 37 -39.49 27.59 -21.83
CA THR A 37 -39.31 27.04 -20.48
C THR A 37 -39.14 28.20 -19.51
N ARG A 38 -39.89 28.14 -18.40
CA ARG A 38 -39.82 29.10 -17.31
C ARG A 38 -39.38 28.36 -16.04
N PHE A 39 -38.37 28.89 -15.37
CA PHE A 39 -37.93 28.39 -14.07
C PHE A 39 -38.50 29.27 -12.98
N MET A 40 -38.97 28.66 -11.90
CA MET A 40 -39.46 29.32 -10.69
C MET A 40 -38.58 28.87 -9.54
N VAL A 41 -38.19 29.81 -8.67
CA VAL A 41 -37.26 29.58 -7.57
C VAL A 41 -37.74 30.39 -6.37
N SER A 42 -37.71 29.80 -5.18
CA SER A 42 -38.03 30.49 -3.92
C SER A 42 -36.77 30.69 -3.09
N LEU A 43 -36.67 31.81 -2.37
CA LEU A 43 -35.59 32.01 -1.39
C LEU A 43 -35.65 31.03 -0.22
N GLN A 44 -36.79 30.39 -0.02
CA GLN A 44 -36.95 29.35 0.99
C GLN A 44 -36.43 27.98 0.53
N ASP A 45 -36.02 27.83 -0.74
CA ASP A 45 -35.53 26.55 -1.26
C ASP A 45 -34.25 26.12 -0.52
N GLU A 46 -34.08 24.79 -0.37
CA GLU A 46 -32.95 24.20 0.37
C GLU A 46 -31.58 24.66 -0.12
N MET A 47 -31.47 25.03 -1.40
CA MET A 47 -30.23 25.55 -1.99
C MET A 47 -29.82 26.88 -1.34
N PHE A 48 -30.74 27.79 -1.07
CA PHE A 48 -30.41 29.07 -0.42
C PHE A 48 -30.12 28.89 1.07
N GLN A 49 -30.82 27.94 1.72
CA GLN A 49 -30.61 27.63 3.13
C GLN A 49 -29.27 26.94 3.39
N LYS A 50 -28.92 25.90 2.62
CA LYS A 50 -27.71 25.07 2.84
C LYS A 50 -26.41 25.80 2.55
N PHE A 51 -26.41 26.69 1.57
CA PHE A 51 -25.20 27.41 1.20
C PHE A 51 -25.01 28.73 1.95
N ASN A 52 -25.94 29.06 2.87
CA ASN A 52 -25.87 30.19 3.80
C ASN A 52 -25.32 31.48 3.16
N PHE A 53 -25.68 31.69 1.89
CA PHE A 53 -25.32 32.92 1.21
C PHE A 53 -26.02 34.05 1.94
N ASN A 54 -25.39 35.23 2.00
CA ASN A 54 -25.91 36.38 2.71
C ASN A 54 -27.22 36.86 2.05
N THR A 55 -28.33 36.15 2.31
CA THR A 55 -29.65 36.40 1.72
C THR A 55 -30.20 37.73 2.16
N GLU A 56 -29.54 38.44 3.08
CA GLU A 56 -29.82 39.83 3.39
C GLU A 56 -29.91 40.71 2.15
N TRP A 57 -29.04 40.54 1.14
CA TRP A 57 -29.14 41.35 -0.08
C TRP A 57 -30.43 41.02 -0.85
N ALA A 58 -30.79 39.73 -0.91
CA ALA A 58 -31.96 39.26 -1.63
C ALA A 58 -33.24 39.67 -0.89
N VAL A 59 -33.30 39.48 0.42
CA VAL A 59 -34.40 39.92 1.28
C VAL A 59 -34.54 41.44 1.26
N LYS A 60 -33.45 42.22 1.34
CA LYS A 60 -33.47 43.71 1.23
C LYS A 60 -33.83 44.22 -0.17
N LEU A 61 -33.55 43.45 -1.22
CA LEU A 61 -33.92 43.76 -2.60
C LEU A 61 -35.40 43.46 -2.83
N ILE A 62 -35.87 42.29 -2.38
CA ILE A 62 -37.27 41.87 -2.45
C ILE A 62 -38.15 42.80 -1.62
N SER A 63 -37.79 43.08 -0.36
CA SER A 63 -38.57 43.99 0.49
C SER A 63 -38.72 45.40 -0.09
N ARG A 64 -37.77 45.85 -0.94
CA ARG A 64 -37.82 47.15 -1.62
C ARG A 64 -38.64 47.15 -2.90
N ILE A 65 -38.83 45.98 -3.50
CA ILE A 65 -39.51 45.83 -4.80
C ILE A 65 -40.97 45.43 -4.60
N THR A 66 -41.25 44.60 -3.60
CA THR A 66 -42.54 43.90 -3.54
C THR A 66 -43.53 44.43 -2.50
N ASP A 67 -43.16 45.36 -1.60
CA ASP A 67 -44.07 45.97 -0.60
C ASP A 67 -45.03 44.94 0.09
N ASN A 68 -44.56 43.72 0.32
CA ASN A 68 -45.30 42.55 0.87
C ASN A 68 -46.46 41.99 0.01
N GLU A 69 -46.52 42.28 -1.29
CA GLU A 69 -47.40 41.58 -2.23
C GLU A 69 -46.70 40.35 -2.85
N ASP A 70 -47.46 39.29 -3.14
CA ASP A 70 -46.97 38.05 -3.79
C ASP A 70 -46.73 38.24 -5.30
N ILE A 71 -45.95 39.26 -5.68
CA ILE A 71 -45.66 39.56 -7.09
C ILE A 71 -44.41 38.79 -7.56
N PRO A 72 -44.46 38.10 -8.72
CA PRO A 72 -43.27 37.46 -9.28
C PRO A 72 -42.23 38.51 -9.67
N ILE A 73 -41.01 38.35 -9.16
CA ILE A 73 -39.91 39.26 -9.46
C ILE A 73 -39.20 38.78 -10.71
N GLU A 74 -39.34 39.54 -11.79
CA GLU A 74 -38.63 39.32 -13.04
C GLU A 74 -37.64 40.46 -13.26
N GLY A 75 -36.34 40.15 -13.32
CA GLY A 75 -35.31 41.17 -13.51
C GLY A 75 -33.94 40.60 -13.85
N HIS A 76 -33.26 41.21 -14.83
CA HIS A 76 -31.93 40.79 -15.26
C HIS A 76 -30.89 40.80 -14.13
N ALA A 77 -31.01 41.74 -13.17
CA ALA A 77 -30.13 41.81 -12.01
C ALA A 77 -30.27 40.60 -11.08
N VAL A 78 -31.50 40.13 -10.85
CA VAL A 78 -31.78 38.94 -10.03
C VAL A 78 -31.28 37.67 -10.73
N VAL A 79 -31.51 37.56 -12.04
CA VAL A 79 -31.00 36.44 -12.85
C VAL A 79 -29.47 36.36 -12.81
N LYS A 80 -28.77 37.51 -12.90
CA LYS A 80 -27.31 37.55 -12.81
C LYS A 80 -26.81 37.04 -11.45
N GLN A 81 -27.42 37.51 -10.36
CA GLN A 81 -27.07 37.06 -9.01
C GLN A 81 -27.33 35.55 -8.82
N LEU A 82 -28.45 35.04 -9.34
CA LEU A 82 -28.77 33.61 -9.29
C LEU A 82 -27.79 32.76 -10.10
N LEU A 83 -27.31 33.28 -11.23
CA LEU A 83 -26.25 32.63 -12.01
C LEU A 83 -24.91 32.63 -11.27
N ASP A 84 -24.54 33.73 -10.61
CA ASP A 84 -23.33 33.79 -9.78
C ASP A 84 -23.39 32.80 -8.62
N LEU A 85 -24.56 32.64 -7.98
CA LEU A 85 -24.80 31.60 -6.97
C LEU A 85 -24.63 30.20 -7.55
N GLN A 86 -25.21 29.92 -8.72
CA GLN A 86 -25.06 28.63 -9.39
C GLN A 86 -23.58 28.31 -9.67
N ILE A 87 -22.81 29.27 -10.18
CA ILE A 87 -21.37 29.13 -10.42
C ILE A 87 -20.63 28.81 -9.12
N ASN A 88 -20.97 29.47 -8.02
CA ASN A 88 -20.34 29.22 -6.72
C ASN A 88 -20.68 27.83 -6.17
N VAL A 89 -21.93 27.37 -6.32
CA VAL A 89 -22.35 26.01 -5.95
C VAL A 89 -21.61 24.97 -6.80
N GLU A 90 -21.50 25.19 -8.11
CA GLU A 90 -20.74 24.32 -9.00
C GLU A 90 -19.26 24.26 -8.61
N LYS A 91 -18.64 25.40 -8.28
CA LYS A 91 -17.27 25.47 -7.76
C LYS A 91 -17.11 24.70 -6.46
N PHE A 92 -18.05 24.81 -5.54
CA PHE A 92 -18.04 24.08 -4.27
C PHE A 92 -18.05 22.56 -4.49
N PHE A 93 -19.01 22.05 -5.27
CA PHE A 93 -19.09 20.61 -5.59
C PHE A 93 -17.94 20.13 -6.48
N PHE A 94 -17.41 20.98 -7.35
CA PHE A 94 -16.18 20.69 -8.08
C PHE A 94 -15.00 20.52 -7.12
N GLY A 95 -14.85 21.39 -6.12
CA GLY A 95 -13.82 21.28 -5.08
C GLY A 95 -13.88 19.96 -4.32
N ILE A 96 -15.08 19.54 -3.87
CA ILE A 96 -15.27 18.25 -3.20
C ILE A 96 -14.86 17.09 -4.11
N ARG A 97 -15.34 17.06 -5.36
CA ARG A 97 -15.02 15.99 -6.32
C ARG A 97 -13.53 15.95 -6.64
N LYS A 98 -12.90 17.11 -6.81
CA LYS A 98 -11.46 17.21 -7.06
C LYS A 98 -10.68 16.61 -5.90
N SER A 99 -11.03 16.97 -4.66
CA SER A 99 -10.39 16.41 -3.47
C SER A 99 -10.57 14.89 -3.38
N LEU A 100 -11.78 14.37 -3.64
CA LEU A 100 -12.03 12.92 -3.67
C LEU A 100 -11.18 12.19 -4.70
N VAL A 101 -11.03 12.75 -5.90
CA VAL A 101 -10.16 12.19 -6.95
C VAL A 101 -8.71 12.20 -6.51
N GLU A 102 -8.22 13.30 -5.94
CA GLU A 102 -6.84 13.41 -5.44
C GLU A 102 -6.53 12.38 -4.34
N PHE A 103 -7.49 12.06 -3.47
CA PHE A 103 -7.34 10.98 -2.47
C PHE A 103 -7.36 9.59 -3.11
N ASP A 104 -8.22 9.35 -4.11
CA ASP A 104 -8.31 8.06 -4.81
C ASP A 104 -7.07 7.80 -5.68
N GLU A 105 -6.44 8.82 -6.27
CA GLU A 105 -5.19 8.68 -7.03
C GLU A 105 -4.08 7.97 -6.22
N VAL A 106 -3.97 8.29 -4.93
CA VAL A 106 -3.00 7.65 -4.03
C VAL A 106 -3.33 6.17 -3.84
N LEU A 107 -4.61 5.84 -3.62
CA LEU A 107 -5.07 4.47 -3.48
C LEU A 107 -4.94 3.69 -4.79
N GLU A 108 -5.12 4.33 -5.93
CA GLU A 108 -5.04 3.70 -7.25
C GLU A 108 -3.63 3.18 -7.54
N VAL A 109 -2.60 3.96 -7.21
CA VAL A 109 -1.20 3.50 -7.33
C VAL A 109 -0.95 2.25 -6.48
N GLN A 110 -1.46 2.25 -5.24
CA GLN A 110 -1.33 1.12 -4.31
C GLN A 110 -2.13 -0.11 -4.79
N ARG A 111 -3.38 0.09 -5.26
CA ARG A 111 -4.23 -0.94 -5.87
C ARG A 111 -3.52 -1.62 -7.02
N LYS A 112 -2.98 -0.83 -7.95
CA LYS A 112 -2.27 -1.34 -9.11
C LYS A 112 -1.08 -2.21 -8.70
N HIS A 113 -0.30 -1.79 -7.71
CA HIS A 113 0.81 -2.59 -7.19
C HIS A 113 0.35 -3.92 -6.61
N VAL A 114 -0.63 -3.91 -5.69
CA VAL A 114 -1.14 -5.12 -5.03
C VAL A 114 -1.81 -6.06 -6.01
N TYR A 115 -2.61 -5.55 -6.95
CA TYR A 115 -3.27 -6.37 -7.95
C TYR A 115 -2.28 -6.96 -8.95
N ASN A 116 -1.21 -6.24 -9.31
CA ASN A 116 -0.15 -6.83 -10.12
C ASN A 116 0.54 -7.99 -9.38
N LEU A 117 0.89 -7.82 -8.10
CA LEU A 117 1.46 -8.89 -7.29
C LEU A 117 0.51 -10.10 -7.19
N ARG A 118 -0.78 -9.84 -6.91
CA ARG A 118 -1.81 -10.87 -6.83
C ARG A 118 -1.99 -11.62 -8.15
N GLN A 119 -2.00 -10.91 -9.28
CA GLN A 119 -2.07 -11.53 -10.61
C GLN A 119 -0.84 -12.40 -10.86
N LEU A 120 0.37 -11.93 -10.57
CA LEU A 120 1.59 -12.75 -10.71
C LEU A 120 1.53 -14.04 -9.90
N MET A 121 0.95 -14.02 -8.69
CA MET A 121 0.76 -15.23 -7.87
C MET A 121 -0.30 -16.17 -8.45
N LEU A 122 -1.35 -15.65 -9.10
CA LEU A 122 -2.48 -16.44 -9.62
C LEU A 122 -2.25 -16.97 -11.03
N THR A 123 -1.59 -16.23 -11.91
CA THR A 123 -1.39 -16.58 -13.33
C THR A 123 0.05 -16.92 -13.67
N GLY A 124 0.98 -16.76 -12.72
CA GLY A 124 2.40 -17.00 -12.93
C GLY A 124 2.71 -18.41 -13.40
N GLU A 125 3.76 -18.50 -14.22
CA GLU A 125 4.38 -19.75 -14.65
C GLU A 125 4.80 -20.63 -13.45
N PRO A 126 4.87 -21.96 -13.62
CA PRO A 126 5.38 -22.85 -12.58
C PRO A 126 6.77 -22.39 -12.09
N GLY A 127 6.87 -22.10 -10.78
CA GLY A 127 8.08 -21.58 -10.12
C GLY A 127 8.09 -20.06 -9.87
N SER A 128 7.16 -19.28 -10.42
CA SER A 128 7.07 -17.84 -10.12
C SER A 128 6.76 -17.56 -8.65
N CYS A 129 5.89 -18.37 -8.04
CA CYS A 129 5.56 -18.28 -6.61
C CYS A 129 6.79 -18.51 -5.72
N GLN A 130 7.58 -19.53 -6.04
CA GLN A 130 8.82 -19.85 -5.32
C GLN A 130 9.84 -18.69 -5.42
N GLU A 131 10.00 -18.09 -6.61
CA GLU A 131 10.88 -16.93 -6.79
C GLU A 131 10.40 -15.72 -5.96
N GLN A 132 9.09 -15.49 -5.89
CA GLN A 132 8.50 -14.46 -5.02
C GLN A 132 8.76 -14.74 -3.53
N ILE A 133 8.64 -15.99 -3.09
CA ILE A 133 8.96 -16.39 -1.71
C ILE A 133 10.42 -16.12 -1.38
N PHE A 134 11.35 -16.42 -2.29
CA PHE A 134 12.77 -16.11 -2.08
C PHE A 134 13.04 -14.61 -2.02
N GLN A 135 12.31 -13.81 -2.82
CA GLN A 135 12.37 -12.35 -2.73
C GLN A 135 11.82 -11.86 -1.37
N TYR A 136 10.73 -12.45 -0.88
CA TYR A 136 10.15 -12.11 0.42
C TYR A 136 11.12 -12.46 1.56
N MET A 137 11.73 -13.65 1.54
CA MET A 137 12.74 -14.07 2.51
C MET A 137 13.94 -13.11 2.51
N GLN A 138 14.46 -12.75 1.33
CA GLN A 138 15.55 -11.79 1.24
C GLN A 138 15.15 -10.42 1.79
N ALA A 139 13.98 -9.91 1.42
CA ALA A 139 13.50 -8.61 1.87
C ALA A 139 13.26 -8.57 3.39
N VAL A 140 12.76 -9.65 3.99
CA VAL A 140 12.63 -9.76 5.45
C VAL A 140 14.00 -9.68 6.13
N VAL A 141 15.00 -10.39 5.60
CA VAL A 141 16.38 -10.31 6.13
C VAL A 141 16.97 -8.91 5.95
N ASP A 142 16.72 -8.29 4.80
CA ASP A 142 17.20 -6.94 4.50
C ASP A 142 16.64 -5.92 5.49
N GLU A 143 15.34 -5.99 5.80
CA GLU A 143 14.70 -5.14 6.80
C GLU A 143 15.31 -5.31 8.20
N ILE A 144 15.57 -6.54 8.63
CA ILE A 144 16.19 -6.84 9.93
C ILE A 144 17.61 -6.28 10.00
N VAL A 145 18.41 -6.52 8.96
CA VAL A 145 19.81 -6.08 8.94
C VAL A 145 19.89 -4.57 8.83
N LEU A 146 19.24 -3.95 7.84
CA LEU A 146 19.29 -2.50 7.61
C LEU A 146 18.64 -1.69 8.74
N GLY A 147 17.63 -2.24 9.42
CA GLY A 147 17.02 -1.60 10.59
C GLY A 147 17.94 -1.55 11.81
N ASN A 148 18.96 -2.41 11.86
CA ASN A 148 19.83 -2.61 13.03
C ASN A 148 21.33 -2.40 12.74
N SER A 149 21.72 -2.18 11.48
CA SER A 149 23.08 -1.88 11.03
C SER A 149 23.21 -0.43 10.55
N ASP A 150 24.40 0.12 10.67
CA ASP A 150 24.73 1.45 10.16
C ASP A 150 26.00 1.35 9.31
N PRO A 151 25.91 1.45 7.97
CA PRO A 151 27.03 1.17 7.06
C PRO A 151 28.18 2.19 7.17
N GLU A 152 27.98 3.31 7.86
CA GLU A 152 29.04 4.28 8.13
C GLU A 152 29.91 3.90 9.33
N LYS A 153 29.37 3.08 10.24
CA LYS A 153 30.00 2.69 11.51
C LYS A 153 30.51 1.25 11.48
N PRO A 154 31.55 0.92 12.26
CA PRO A 154 32.06 -0.43 12.31
C PRO A 154 31.02 -1.42 12.90
N PRO A 155 31.12 -2.72 12.56
CA PRO A 155 30.19 -3.76 13.03
C PRO A 155 30.03 -3.84 14.55
N SER A 156 31.00 -3.36 15.31
CA SER A 156 30.94 -3.27 16.78
C SER A 156 29.79 -2.39 17.30
N TYR A 157 29.41 -1.33 16.57
CA TYR A 157 28.30 -0.45 16.90
C TYR A 157 26.94 -0.97 16.45
N TRP A 158 26.91 -2.02 15.61
CA TRP A 158 25.66 -2.59 15.12
C TRP A 158 24.95 -3.35 16.23
N LYS A 159 23.62 -3.38 16.19
CA LYS A 159 22.79 -4.11 17.15
C LYS A 159 22.71 -5.59 16.79
N LEU A 160 23.87 -6.24 16.66
CA LEU A 160 24.01 -7.64 16.22
C LEU A 160 23.17 -8.63 17.05
N GLY A 161 23.02 -8.40 18.37
CA GLY A 161 22.16 -9.23 19.20
C GLY A 161 20.67 -9.11 18.86
N LYS A 162 20.20 -7.93 18.43
CA LYS A 162 18.83 -7.77 17.93
C LYS A 162 18.64 -8.43 16.57
N ILE A 163 19.62 -8.28 15.67
CA ILE A 163 19.60 -8.95 14.36
C ILE A 163 19.44 -10.46 14.53
N LEU A 164 20.28 -11.08 15.37
CA LEU A 164 20.16 -12.51 15.65
C LEU A 164 18.82 -12.86 16.29
N GLY A 165 18.37 -12.10 17.29
CA GLY A 165 17.09 -12.34 17.95
C GLY A 165 15.90 -12.29 17.01
N GLU A 166 15.79 -11.24 16.19
CA GLU A 166 14.71 -11.06 15.21
C GLU A 166 14.76 -12.08 14.07
N PHE A 167 15.97 -12.50 13.67
CA PHE A 167 16.17 -13.54 12.66
C PHE A 167 15.75 -14.92 13.17
N ILE A 168 16.17 -15.28 14.39
CA ILE A 168 15.81 -16.56 15.03
C ILE A 168 14.31 -16.66 15.28
N GLN A 169 13.63 -15.54 15.58
CA GLN A 169 12.19 -15.50 15.76
C GLN A 169 11.37 -15.79 14.48
N ILE A 170 11.98 -15.79 13.29
CA ILE A 170 11.28 -16.10 12.03
C ILE A 170 10.80 -17.55 12.01
N GLY A 171 11.51 -18.49 12.64
CA GLY A 171 11.13 -19.90 12.59
C GLY A 171 11.94 -20.78 13.53
N GLN A 172 11.30 -21.84 14.04
CA GLN A 172 11.92 -22.78 14.99
C GLN A 172 13.17 -23.46 14.43
N ALA A 173 13.17 -23.84 13.15
CA ALA A 173 14.35 -24.45 12.51
C ALA A 173 15.61 -23.54 12.54
N LEU A 174 15.41 -22.21 12.49
CA LEU A 174 16.51 -21.25 12.63
C LEU A 174 16.98 -21.16 14.07
N HIS A 175 16.05 -21.26 15.03
CA HIS A 175 16.39 -21.29 16.45
C HIS A 175 17.33 -22.46 16.78
N ASP A 176 17.02 -23.65 16.27
CA ASP A 176 17.85 -24.84 16.51
C ASP A 176 19.23 -24.70 15.87
N SER A 177 19.29 -24.16 14.64
CA SER A 177 20.55 -23.97 13.91
C SER A 177 21.47 -22.91 14.53
N PHE A 178 20.90 -21.86 15.13
CA PHE A 178 21.64 -20.78 15.78
C PHE A 178 21.76 -20.94 17.30
N LYS A 179 21.36 -22.10 17.85
CA LYS A 179 21.45 -22.39 19.28
C LYS A 179 22.91 -22.42 19.73
N GLY A 180 23.29 -21.45 20.57
CA GLY A 180 24.64 -21.34 21.14
C GLY A 180 25.55 -20.31 20.48
N PHE A 181 25.14 -19.70 19.37
CA PHE A 181 25.89 -18.60 18.75
C PHE A 181 25.60 -17.27 19.44
N THR A 182 26.65 -16.54 19.76
CA THR A 182 26.59 -15.28 20.49
C THR A 182 26.87 -14.08 19.57
N LYS A 183 26.60 -12.88 20.08
CA LYS A 183 26.95 -11.62 19.42
C LYS A 183 28.43 -11.59 18.98
N GLN A 184 29.32 -12.18 19.78
CA GLN A 184 30.76 -12.14 19.57
C GLN A 184 31.20 -12.97 18.35
N ASP A 185 30.48 -14.05 18.07
CA ASP A 185 30.75 -14.93 16.91
C ASP A 185 30.38 -14.25 15.58
N VAL A 186 29.28 -13.50 15.57
CA VAL A 186 28.92 -12.66 14.42
C VAL A 186 29.94 -11.54 14.22
N LEU A 187 30.37 -10.89 15.31
CA LEU A 187 31.30 -9.77 15.23
C LEU A 187 32.67 -10.21 14.70
N SER A 188 33.23 -11.29 15.27
CA SER A 188 34.51 -11.87 14.82
C SER A 188 34.45 -12.29 13.36
N SER A 189 33.36 -12.95 12.93
CA SER A 189 33.15 -13.32 11.53
C SER A 189 33.15 -12.11 10.60
N LEU A 190 32.53 -10.99 11.00
CA LEU A 190 32.46 -9.79 10.18
C LEU A 190 33.80 -9.05 10.10
N GLU A 191 34.61 -9.10 11.16
CA GLU A 191 35.96 -8.52 11.17
C GLU A 191 36.92 -9.30 10.26
N GLU A 192 36.87 -10.63 10.30
CA GLU A 192 37.67 -11.51 9.42
C GLU A 192 37.30 -11.31 7.94
N VAL A 193 36.01 -11.15 7.65
CA VAL A 193 35.52 -10.93 6.28
C VAL A 193 35.88 -9.55 5.76
N TYR A 194 35.88 -8.52 6.61
CA TYR A 194 36.36 -7.19 6.21
C TYR A 194 37.84 -7.19 5.80
N GLY A 195 38.66 -8.01 6.46
CA GLY A 195 40.08 -8.18 6.12
C GLY A 195 40.34 -8.97 4.83
N SER A 196 39.33 -9.66 4.29
CA SER A 196 39.49 -10.58 3.16
C SER A 196 39.41 -9.86 1.81
N LYS A 197 40.45 -10.03 0.98
CA LYS A 197 40.56 -9.37 -0.35
C LYS A 197 39.76 -10.06 -1.46
N PHE A 198 39.44 -11.34 -1.30
CA PHE A 198 38.71 -12.14 -2.29
C PHE A 198 37.63 -12.95 -1.59
N ILE A 199 36.40 -12.84 -2.07
CA ILE A 199 35.24 -13.58 -1.53
C ILE A 199 34.54 -14.26 -2.70
N THR A 200 34.53 -15.59 -2.70
CA THR A 200 33.75 -16.38 -3.66
C THR A 200 32.28 -16.35 -3.25
N VAL A 201 31.47 -15.69 -4.07
CA VAL A 201 30.05 -15.45 -3.78
C VAL A 201 29.29 -16.78 -3.68
N ASP A 202 29.47 -17.73 -4.58
CA ASP A 202 28.62 -18.94 -4.64
C ASP A 202 28.76 -19.93 -3.46
N THR A 203 29.83 -19.80 -2.66
CA THR A 203 30.15 -20.70 -1.53
C THR A 203 30.36 -19.93 -0.23
N PHE A 204 29.97 -18.65 -0.19
CA PHE A 204 30.24 -17.79 0.95
C PHE A 204 29.51 -18.28 2.21
N SER A 205 30.28 -18.49 3.28
CA SER A 205 29.81 -18.71 4.63
C SER A 205 30.61 -17.83 5.58
N LEU A 206 29.99 -17.42 6.68
CA LEU A 206 30.67 -16.65 7.72
C LEU A 206 31.49 -17.62 8.61
N PRO A 207 32.78 -17.35 8.89
CA PRO A 207 33.70 -18.31 9.49
C PRO A 207 33.25 -18.90 10.85
N ASN A 208 32.65 -18.09 11.73
CA ASN A 208 32.26 -18.50 13.08
C ASN A 208 30.74 -18.71 13.22
N LEU A 209 30.04 -18.89 12.11
CA LEU A 209 28.58 -19.07 12.07
C LEU A 209 28.23 -20.38 11.36
N PRO A 210 27.01 -20.94 11.59
CA PRO A 210 26.66 -22.21 10.99
C PRO A 210 26.75 -22.12 9.47
N MET A 211 27.32 -23.15 8.84
CA MET A 211 27.24 -23.22 7.39
C MET A 211 25.77 -23.30 6.99
N HIS A 212 25.41 -22.57 5.93
CA HIS A 212 24.06 -22.73 5.40
C HIS A 212 23.87 -24.20 5.01
N PRO A 213 22.68 -24.75 5.23
CA PRO A 213 22.42 -26.11 4.83
C PRO A 213 22.57 -26.31 3.31
N ASN A 214 22.74 -27.55 2.83
CA ASN A 214 23.13 -27.86 1.44
C ASN A 214 21.96 -27.69 0.43
N GLY A 215 21.18 -26.62 0.58
CA GLY A 215 19.93 -26.34 -0.15
C GLY A 215 20.11 -25.73 -1.55
N PHE A 216 21.26 -25.09 -1.84
CA PHE A 216 21.57 -24.55 -3.17
C PHE A 216 22.11 -25.61 -4.16
N ARG A 217 21.57 -26.84 -4.12
CA ARG A 217 21.81 -27.83 -5.19
C ARG A 217 21.04 -27.42 -6.45
N GLY A 218 21.76 -27.23 -7.56
CA GLY A 218 21.19 -26.94 -8.87
C GLY A 218 21.55 -25.56 -9.43
N ILE A 219 21.78 -25.50 -10.74
CA ILE A 219 22.23 -24.29 -11.47
C ILE A 219 21.21 -23.15 -11.31
N ARG A 220 19.91 -23.44 -11.41
CA ARG A 220 18.84 -22.43 -11.29
C ARG A 220 18.89 -21.69 -9.94
N LYS A 221 19.02 -22.42 -8.84
CA LYS A 221 19.02 -21.84 -7.48
C LYS A 221 20.26 -20.98 -7.22
N LYS A 222 21.42 -21.40 -7.74
CA LYS A 222 22.65 -20.58 -7.71
C LYS A 222 22.50 -19.28 -8.48
N VAL A 223 21.95 -19.34 -9.69
CA VAL A 223 21.65 -18.15 -10.50
C VAL A 223 20.66 -17.22 -9.77
N SER A 224 19.66 -17.77 -9.08
CA SER A 224 18.72 -16.96 -8.28
C SER A 224 19.40 -16.28 -7.08
N SER A 225 20.28 -16.97 -6.36
CA SER A 225 21.09 -16.34 -5.29
C SER A 225 22.00 -15.23 -5.85
N LEU A 226 22.67 -15.48 -6.97
CA LEU A 226 23.49 -14.47 -7.65
C LEU A 226 22.68 -13.25 -8.11
N LYS A 227 21.50 -13.45 -8.69
CA LYS A 227 20.60 -12.35 -9.07
C LYS A 227 20.18 -11.53 -7.86
N ARG A 228 19.81 -12.17 -6.74
CA ARG A 228 19.50 -11.47 -5.49
C ARG A 228 20.71 -10.70 -4.96
N TRP A 229 21.89 -11.31 -4.97
CA TRP A 229 23.13 -10.65 -4.56
C TRP A 229 23.44 -9.41 -5.41
N HIS A 230 23.25 -9.50 -6.72
CA HIS A 230 23.42 -8.38 -7.63
C HIS A 230 22.45 -7.24 -7.28
N ALA A 231 21.18 -7.57 -7.07
CA ALA A 231 20.17 -6.59 -6.65
C ALA A 231 20.53 -5.90 -5.31
N ILE A 232 21.08 -6.63 -4.34
CA ILE A 232 21.57 -6.06 -3.07
C ILE A 232 22.71 -5.05 -3.30
N CYS A 233 23.58 -5.31 -4.27
CA CYS A 233 24.73 -4.45 -4.56
C CYS A 233 24.36 -3.22 -5.40
N GLU A 234 23.39 -3.35 -6.32
CA GLU A 234 22.95 -2.28 -7.22
C GLU A 234 21.95 -1.30 -6.59
N ASP A 235 21.44 -1.60 -5.40
CA ASP A 235 20.44 -0.77 -4.74
C ASP A 235 21.03 0.58 -4.29
N ASP A 236 20.88 1.58 -5.15
CA ASP A 236 21.31 2.96 -4.94
C ASP A 236 20.57 3.67 -3.79
N THR A 237 19.49 3.09 -3.28
CA THR A 237 18.75 3.66 -2.14
C THR A 237 19.44 3.41 -0.80
N LEU A 238 20.42 2.51 -0.76
CA LEU A 238 21.17 2.18 0.44
C LEU A 238 22.16 3.28 0.80
N LYS A 239 22.33 3.51 2.11
CA LYS A 239 23.36 4.43 2.62
C LYS A 239 24.75 3.93 2.21
N LYS A 240 25.46 4.72 1.43
CA LYS A 240 26.83 4.44 0.99
C LYS A 240 27.78 4.70 2.17
N GLY A 241 28.51 3.67 2.59
CA GLY A 241 29.38 3.74 3.75
C GLY A 241 30.55 2.76 3.66
N ARG A 242 31.58 2.96 4.51
CA ARG A 242 32.80 2.13 4.52
C ARG A 242 32.51 0.64 4.80
N TYR A 243 31.40 0.34 5.47
CA TYR A 243 30.96 -1.01 5.85
C TYR A 243 29.73 -1.46 5.05
N GLN A 244 29.46 -0.85 3.89
CA GLN A 244 28.35 -1.27 3.01
C GLN A 244 28.55 -2.72 2.53
N VAL A 245 29.78 -3.08 2.13
CA VAL A 245 30.10 -4.43 1.64
C VAL A 245 29.88 -5.47 2.74
N THR A 246 30.30 -5.20 3.98
CA THR A 246 30.09 -6.13 5.10
C THR A 246 28.62 -6.26 5.46
N SER A 247 27.84 -5.18 5.40
CA SER A 247 26.39 -5.23 5.60
C SER A 247 25.70 -6.04 4.49
N ASN A 248 26.12 -5.88 3.24
CA ASN A 248 25.59 -6.65 2.12
C ASN A 248 25.93 -8.14 2.28
N LEU A 249 27.16 -8.47 2.64
CA LEU A 249 27.57 -9.87 2.88
C LEU A 249 26.76 -10.51 4.00
N LEU A 250 26.47 -9.77 5.08
CA LEU A 250 25.59 -10.24 6.15
C LEU A 250 24.15 -10.50 5.65
N ARG A 251 23.58 -9.55 4.91
CA ARG A 251 22.24 -9.69 4.28
C ARG A 251 22.18 -10.92 3.38
N LYS A 252 23.23 -11.13 2.58
CA LYS A 252 23.32 -12.26 1.68
C LYS A 252 23.44 -13.58 2.44
N TYR A 253 24.34 -13.67 3.40
CA TYR A 253 24.53 -14.87 4.20
C TYR A 253 23.24 -15.27 4.93
N LEU A 254 22.59 -14.34 5.63
CA LEU A 254 21.35 -14.62 6.35
C LEU A 254 20.18 -14.95 5.39
N GLY A 255 20.11 -14.28 4.24
CA GLY A 255 19.10 -14.57 3.22
C GLY A 255 19.29 -15.94 2.58
N ASP A 256 20.52 -16.29 2.24
CA ASP A 256 20.87 -17.62 1.73
C ASP A 256 20.62 -18.71 2.78
N PHE A 257 20.95 -18.46 4.05
CA PHE A 257 20.66 -19.38 5.15
C PHE A 257 19.16 -19.64 5.31
N LEU A 258 18.35 -18.58 5.31
CA LEU A 258 16.89 -18.67 5.43
C LEU A 258 16.26 -19.47 4.28
N ILE A 259 16.71 -19.21 3.06
CA ILE A 259 16.22 -19.92 1.86
C ILE A 259 16.68 -21.37 1.86
N CYS A 260 17.92 -21.66 2.25
CA CYS A 260 18.38 -23.05 2.40
C CYS A 260 17.55 -23.81 3.43
N SER A 261 17.31 -23.21 4.59
CA SER A 261 16.51 -23.82 5.66
C SER A 261 15.09 -24.12 5.18
N TYR A 262 14.48 -23.18 4.45
CA TYR A 262 13.19 -23.40 3.81
C TYR A 262 13.20 -24.57 2.82
N LEU A 263 14.20 -24.58 1.92
CA LEU A 263 14.32 -25.61 0.89
C LEU A 263 14.53 -27.01 1.47
N GLU A 264 15.26 -27.13 2.58
CA GLU A 264 15.43 -28.40 3.28
C GLU A 264 14.15 -28.87 3.94
N LEU A 265 13.43 -27.99 4.65
CA LEU A 265 12.12 -28.34 5.22
C LEU A 265 11.13 -28.83 4.15
N VAL A 266 11.10 -28.16 3.00
CA VAL A 266 10.26 -28.58 1.86
C VAL A 266 10.72 -29.94 1.33
N HIS A 267 12.02 -30.16 1.17
CA HIS A 267 12.56 -31.43 0.71
C HIS A 267 12.30 -32.59 1.69
N GLU A 268 12.48 -32.36 2.99
CA GLU A 268 12.24 -33.34 4.06
C GLU A 268 10.76 -33.69 4.22
N SER A 269 9.86 -32.75 3.91
CA SER A 269 8.42 -33.04 3.87
C SER A 269 8.09 -34.18 2.89
N GLY A 270 8.88 -34.31 1.81
CA GLY A 270 8.76 -35.34 0.78
C GLY A 270 7.41 -35.36 0.07
N LEU A 271 6.73 -34.22 0.01
CA LEU A 271 5.48 -34.03 -0.71
C LEU A 271 5.73 -33.76 -2.20
N GLU A 272 4.68 -33.90 -3.02
CA GLU A 272 4.75 -33.64 -4.46
C GLU A 272 4.92 -32.13 -4.74
N GLU A 273 5.71 -31.80 -5.77
CA GLU A 273 5.99 -30.42 -6.20
C GLU A 273 4.72 -29.63 -6.54
N THR A 274 3.70 -30.30 -7.12
CA THR A 274 2.40 -29.71 -7.44
C THR A 274 1.69 -29.22 -6.18
N TYR A 275 1.63 -30.06 -5.14
CA TYR A 275 1.04 -29.73 -3.86
C TYR A 275 1.81 -28.61 -3.14
N ILE A 276 3.15 -28.62 -3.19
CA ILE A 276 3.99 -27.55 -2.62
C ILE A 276 3.63 -26.20 -3.27
N GLN A 277 3.52 -26.16 -4.60
CA GLN A 277 3.16 -24.94 -5.32
C GLN A 277 1.74 -24.45 -5.00
N GLU A 278 0.78 -25.36 -4.79
CA GLU A 278 -0.57 -25.02 -4.37
C GLU A 278 -0.58 -24.37 -2.99
N VAL A 279 0.12 -24.98 -2.01
CA VAL A 279 0.25 -24.44 -0.65
C VAL A 279 0.96 -23.09 -0.66
N GLU A 280 2.09 -22.97 -1.36
CA GLU A 280 2.85 -21.72 -1.49
C GLU A 280 1.96 -20.59 -2.03
N ARG A 281 1.22 -20.87 -3.11
CA ARG A 281 0.30 -19.92 -3.75
C ARG A 281 -0.84 -19.53 -2.82
N GLU A 282 -1.43 -20.51 -2.14
CA GLU A 282 -2.54 -20.28 -1.22
C GLU A 282 -2.12 -19.38 -0.07
N VAL A 283 -0.97 -19.67 0.55
CA VAL A 283 -0.44 -18.85 1.65
C VAL A 283 -0.14 -17.43 1.18
N LEU A 284 0.56 -17.27 0.04
CA LEU A 284 0.87 -15.95 -0.54
C LEU A 284 -0.38 -15.10 -0.80
N VAL A 285 -1.39 -15.67 -1.44
CA VAL A 285 -2.61 -14.93 -1.80
C VAL A 285 -3.44 -14.63 -0.55
N LYS A 286 -3.57 -15.58 0.38
CA LYS A 286 -4.33 -15.38 1.62
C LYS A 286 -3.73 -14.28 2.50
N THR A 287 -2.41 -14.29 2.69
CA THR A 287 -1.75 -13.26 3.51
C THR A 287 -1.86 -11.88 2.85
N LEU A 288 -1.60 -11.79 1.53
CA LEU A 288 -1.74 -10.54 0.78
C LEU A 288 -3.16 -9.99 0.84
N ASP A 289 -4.17 -10.82 0.58
CA ASP A 289 -5.59 -10.40 0.59
C ASP A 289 -6.04 -9.98 2.00
N SER A 290 -5.54 -10.61 3.07
CA SER A 290 -5.86 -10.23 4.45
C SER A 290 -5.33 -8.83 4.77
N PHE A 291 -4.02 -8.62 4.59
CA PHE A 291 -3.38 -7.34 4.89
C PHE A 291 -3.87 -6.20 3.99
N TRP A 292 -4.19 -6.51 2.72
CA TRP A 292 -4.75 -5.52 1.80
C TRP A 292 -6.14 -5.03 2.24
N LYS A 293 -7.01 -5.92 2.71
CA LYS A 293 -8.33 -5.54 3.24
C LYS A 293 -8.18 -4.64 4.46
N ASP A 294 -7.30 -4.98 5.39
CA ASP A 294 -7.03 -4.16 6.58
C ASP A 294 -6.46 -2.80 6.20
N HIS A 295 -5.57 -2.75 5.22
CA HIS A 295 -5.02 -1.51 4.69
C HIS A 295 -6.11 -0.60 4.07
N LEU A 296 -7.04 -1.14 3.29
CA LEU A 296 -8.17 -0.36 2.75
C LEU A 296 -9.03 0.26 3.85
N VAL A 297 -9.29 -0.49 4.93
CA VAL A 297 -10.01 0.03 6.11
C VAL A 297 -9.19 1.14 6.79
N ASN A 298 -7.88 0.94 6.95
CA ASN A 298 -6.99 1.94 7.55
C ASN A 298 -6.88 3.21 6.70
N MET A 299 -6.88 3.10 5.38
CA MET A 299 -6.86 4.25 4.46
C MET A 299 -8.16 5.04 4.52
N ASN A 300 -9.31 4.37 4.64
CA ASN A 300 -10.60 5.05 4.83
C ASN A 300 -10.63 5.83 6.17
N ARG A 301 -10.12 5.22 7.24
CA ARG A 301 -9.97 5.88 8.55
C ARG A 301 -9.00 7.07 8.47
N LEU A 302 -7.88 6.92 7.76
CA LEU A 302 -6.89 7.96 7.57
C LEU A 302 -7.47 9.17 6.82
N SER A 303 -8.21 8.93 5.73
CA SER A 303 -8.88 10.00 4.97
C SER A 303 -9.80 10.84 5.87
N SER A 304 -10.60 10.17 6.70
CA SER A 304 -11.49 10.84 7.66
C SER A 304 -10.72 11.63 8.72
N ALA A 305 -9.63 11.06 9.26
CA ALA A 305 -8.83 11.69 10.32
C ALA A 305 -8.01 12.90 9.83
N VAL A 306 -7.50 12.84 8.61
CA VAL A 306 -6.67 13.91 8.04
C VAL A 306 -7.51 15.15 7.71
N ASN A 307 -8.78 14.98 7.36
CA ASN A 307 -9.72 16.10 7.24
C ASN A 307 -9.91 16.86 8.56
N VAL A 308 -9.84 16.18 9.71
CA VAL A 308 -9.88 16.84 11.03
C VAL A 308 -8.55 17.52 11.35
N ARG A 309 -7.41 16.99 10.91
CA ARG A 309 -6.09 17.60 11.14
C ARG A 309 -5.84 18.87 10.31
N SER A 310 -6.66 19.10 9.27
CA SER A 310 -6.66 20.33 8.47
C SER A 310 -6.78 21.63 9.29
N PHE A 311 -7.40 21.57 10.48
CA PHE A 311 -7.50 22.71 11.41
C PHE A 311 -6.14 23.20 11.92
N GLY A 312 -5.07 22.39 11.77
CA GLY A 312 -3.69 22.73 12.12
C GLY A 312 -2.87 23.42 11.03
N HIS A 313 -3.50 24.00 9.99
CA HIS A 313 -2.83 24.65 8.84
C HIS A 313 -1.89 23.74 8.02
N ARG A 314 -2.05 22.42 8.11
CA ARG A 314 -1.34 21.45 7.26
C ARG A 314 -2.24 21.00 6.13
N ASN A 315 -1.65 20.77 4.95
CA ASN A 315 -2.39 20.32 3.78
C ASN A 315 -2.85 18.87 3.98
N PRO A 316 -4.17 18.60 4.03
CA PRO A 316 -4.71 17.25 4.27
C PRO A 316 -4.24 16.25 3.22
N LEU A 317 -4.15 16.65 1.96
CA LEU A 317 -3.73 15.75 0.89
C LEU A 317 -2.28 15.30 1.06
N GLU A 318 -1.40 16.18 1.51
CA GLU A 318 0.02 15.86 1.75
C GLU A 318 0.18 14.90 2.92
N GLU A 319 -0.52 15.14 4.04
CA GLU A 319 -0.50 14.22 5.17
C GLU A 319 -1.01 12.83 4.79
N TYR A 320 -2.11 12.78 4.04
CA TYR A 320 -2.65 11.50 3.56
C TYR A 320 -1.68 10.76 2.64
N LYS A 321 -0.97 11.47 1.74
CA LYS A 321 0.06 10.88 0.89
C LYS A 321 1.21 10.30 1.72
N ILE A 322 1.72 11.04 2.69
CA ILE A 322 2.85 10.62 3.53
C ILE A 322 2.45 9.44 4.42
N ASP A 323 1.37 9.59 5.20
CA ASP A 323 0.89 8.55 6.12
C ASP A 323 0.42 7.31 5.33
N GLY A 324 -0.27 7.51 4.20
CA GLY A 324 -0.75 6.43 3.35
C GLY A 324 0.37 5.62 2.72
N CYS A 325 1.44 6.27 2.25
CA CYS A 325 2.65 5.58 1.79
C CYS A 325 3.34 4.81 2.92
N ARG A 326 3.45 5.40 4.11
CA ARG A 326 4.03 4.72 5.28
C ARG A 326 3.23 3.49 5.69
N PHE A 327 1.90 3.59 5.74
CA PHE A 327 1.02 2.45 6.04
C PHE A 327 1.15 1.36 4.98
N PHE A 328 1.25 1.74 3.70
CA PHE A 328 1.41 0.78 2.62
C PHE A 328 2.75 0.02 2.69
N ILE A 329 3.86 0.72 2.95
CA ILE A 329 5.18 0.09 3.13
C ILE A 329 5.15 -0.86 4.34
N SER A 330 4.56 -0.43 5.45
CA SER A 330 4.39 -1.25 6.65
C SER A 330 3.53 -2.49 6.38
N MET A 331 2.45 -2.35 5.60
CA MET A 331 1.60 -3.46 5.18
C MET A 331 2.41 -4.46 4.36
N LEU A 332 3.15 -4.01 3.35
CA LEU A 332 3.96 -4.90 2.52
C LEU A 332 5.04 -5.64 3.32
N SER A 333 5.72 -4.95 4.26
CA SER A 333 6.67 -5.57 5.19
C SER A 333 6.01 -6.64 6.06
N ALA A 334 4.86 -6.33 6.67
CA ALA A 334 4.10 -7.28 7.46
C ALA A 334 3.63 -8.49 6.64
N THR A 335 3.13 -8.28 5.42
CA THR A 335 2.74 -9.36 4.51
C THR A 335 3.91 -10.29 4.22
N ARG A 336 5.09 -9.75 3.88
CA ARG A 336 6.29 -10.57 3.63
C ARG A 336 6.66 -11.39 4.86
N ARG A 337 6.75 -10.73 6.02
CA ARG A 337 7.12 -11.35 7.29
C ARG A 337 6.20 -12.52 7.65
N VAL A 338 4.89 -12.26 7.69
CA VAL A 338 3.89 -13.28 8.07
C VAL A 338 3.83 -14.41 7.06
N THR A 339 4.01 -14.13 5.76
CA THR A 339 4.05 -15.18 4.73
C THR A 339 5.22 -16.14 4.99
N VAL A 340 6.43 -15.60 5.22
CA VAL A 340 7.62 -16.41 5.46
C VAL A 340 7.48 -17.23 6.75
N GLU A 341 7.02 -16.61 7.84
CA GLU A 341 6.78 -17.29 9.11
C GLU A 341 5.73 -18.40 8.98
N SER A 342 4.62 -18.13 8.28
CA SER A 342 3.55 -19.10 8.06
C SER A 342 4.01 -20.31 7.26
N LEU A 343 4.80 -20.09 6.21
CA LEU A 343 5.38 -21.18 5.41
C LEU A 343 6.35 -22.03 6.23
N LEU A 344 7.29 -21.41 6.94
CA LEU A 344 8.26 -22.13 7.77
C LEU A 344 7.58 -22.94 8.88
N HIS A 345 6.58 -22.35 9.54
CA HIS A 345 5.79 -23.05 10.54
C HIS A 345 5.02 -24.22 9.93
N TYR A 346 4.37 -24.02 8.78
CA TYR A 346 3.63 -25.07 8.08
C TYR A 346 4.54 -26.26 7.74
N TRP A 347 5.66 -26.02 7.07
CA TRP A 347 6.57 -27.08 6.66
C TRP A 347 7.23 -27.79 7.84
N SER A 348 7.63 -27.04 8.88
CA SER A 348 8.17 -27.63 10.11
C SER A 348 7.15 -28.57 10.79
N SER A 349 5.87 -28.18 10.83
CA SER A 349 4.80 -29.04 11.36
C SER A 349 4.59 -30.30 10.53
N GLN A 350 4.74 -30.23 9.20
CA GLN A 350 4.63 -31.41 8.32
C GLN A 350 5.77 -32.40 8.56
N VAL A 351 7.01 -31.90 8.70
CA VAL A 351 8.19 -32.74 9.00
C VAL A 351 8.03 -33.46 10.35
N GLN A 352 7.65 -32.73 11.41
CA GLN A 352 7.43 -33.32 12.73
C GLN A 352 6.32 -34.39 12.73
N SER A 353 5.23 -34.16 12.00
CA SER A 353 4.14 -35.14 11.88
C SER A 353 4.61 -36.42 11.18
N ARG A 354 5.55 -36.32 10.25
CA ARG A 354 6.13 -37.47 9.56
C ARG A 354 7.06 -38.27 10.46
N GLU A 355 7.91 -37.62 11.24
CA GLU A 355 8.79 -38.30 12.22
C GLU A 355 8.02 -39.10 13.27
N LEU A 356 6.83 -38.62 13.67
CA LEU A 356 5.95 -39.32 14.61
C LEU A 356 5.25 -40.55 13.99
N THR A 357 5.20 -40.64 12.65
CA THR A 357 4.55 -41.75 11.93
C THR A 357 5.54 -42.78 11.39
N THR A 358 6.84 -42.51 11.45
CA THR A 358 7.89 -43.50 11.17
C THR A 358 8.13 -44.37 12.41
N PRO A 359 7.97 -45.71 12.32
CA PRO A 359 8.02 -46.64 13.46
C PRO A 359 9.43 -46.88 14.03
#